data_AF-A0A1C5MWI2-F1
#
_entry.id   AF-A0A1C5MWI2-F1
#
_cell.length_a   1.000
_cell.length_b   1.000
_cell.length_c   1.000
_cell.angle_alpha   90.00
_cell.angle_beta   90.00
_cell.angle_gamma   90.00
#
_symmetry.space_group_name_H-M   'P 1'
#
loop_
_entity.id
_entity.type
_entity.pdbx_description
1 polymer ?
#
loop_
_entity_poly.entity_id
_entity_poly.type
_entity_poly.pdbx_seq_one_letter_code
_entity_poly.pdbx_strand_id
1 'polypeptide(L)'
;MGKGADMSWEDIQNEFDIMNRMSCRPVGLQKVPGNHIFDEDQSVKWNREQVELNNKKYQSEVARLNTEKNKARDSVYNLIIEKIQYEVGHRLSRKKAEAIWNRAYEDGHSFGFYEIRCRLSDLIDLAITLLGGDK
;
A
#
# COMPACT_ATOMS: atom_id res chain seq x y z
N MET A 1 12.00 -6.22 -19.62
CA MET A 1 12.16 -6.40 -18.17
C MET A 1 10.81 -6.08 -17.52
N GLY A 2 10.63 -6.30 -16.21
CA GLY A 2 9.39 -5.90 -15.53
C GLY A 2 9.29 -4.37 -15.43
N LYS A 3 8.08 -3.83 -15.26
CA LYS A 3 7.85 -2.37 -15.20
C LYS A 3 8.71 -1.71 -14.12
N GLY A 4 8.94 -2.38 -13.00
CA GLY A 4 9.75 -1.86 -11.89
C GLY A 4 11.23 -1.71 -12.24
N ALA A 5 11.79 -2.54 -13.12
CA ALA A 5 13.20 -2.46 -13.51
C ALA A 5 13.52 -1.16 -14.26
N ASP A 6 12.59 -0.73 -15.12
CA ASP A 6 12.73 0.42 -16.01
C ASP A 6 12.43 1.76 -15.30
N MET A 7 11.77 1.75 -14.13
CA MET A 7 11.43 2.93 -13.36
C MET A 7 12.60 3.41 -12.48
N SER A 8 12.70 4.73 -12.26
CA SER A 8 13.61 5.28 -11.24
C SER A 8 13.09 5.01 -9.82
N TRP A 9 13.97 5.09 -8.82
CA TRP A 9 13.54 5.00 -7.42
C TRP A 9 12.64 6.17 -7.03
N GLU A 10 12.83 7.33 -7.64
CA GLU A 10 12.00 8.52 -7.49
C GLU A 10 10.58 8.27 -8.01
N ASP A 11 10.44 7.62 -9.18
CA ASP A 11 9.12 7.26 -9.71
C ASP A 11 8.42 6.24 -8.80
N ILE A 12 9.15 5.24 -8.31
CA ILE A 12 8.62 4.24 -7.37
C ILE A 12 8.20 4.89 -6.04
N GLN A 13 8.98 5.86 -5.55
CA GLN A 13 8.62 6.66 -4.39
C GLN A 13 7.32 7.44 -4.62
N ASN A 14 7.15 8.06 -5.78
CA ASN A 14 5.93 8.78 -6.12
C ASN A 14 4.70 7.84 -6.09
N GLU A 15 4.82 6.64 -6.65
CA GLU A 15 3.74 5.63 -6.59
C GLU A 15 3.45 5.20 -5.14
N PHE A 16 4.48 5.01 -4.33
CA PHE A 16 4.35 4.68 -2.91
C PHE A 16 3.64 5.79 -2.12
N ASP A 17 3.99 7.05 -2.39
CA ASP A 17 3.36 8.22 -1.77
C ASP A 17 1.90 8.38 -2.19
N ILE A 18 1.59 8.17 -3.47
CA ILE A 18 0.21 8.14 -3.98
C ILE A 18 -0.60 7.06 -3.24
N MET A 19 -0.07 5.84 -3.15
CA MET A 19 -0.71 4.73 -2.44
C MET A 19 -0.95 5.04 -0.95
N ASN A 20 0.02 5.67 -0.28
CA ASN A 20 -0.14 6.06 1.12
C ASN A 20 -1.21 7.13 1.34
N ARG A 21 -1.34 8.08 0.41
CA ARG A 21 -2.36 9.14 0.44
C ARG A 21 -3.78 8.62 0.17
N MET A 22 -3.93 7.40 -0.36
CA MET A 22 -5.26 6.80 -0.54
C MET A 22 -5.98 6.63 0.79
N SER A 23 -7.22 7.13 0.86
CA SER A 23 -8.10 7.02 2.02
C SER A 23 -8.92 5.74 1.96
N CYS A 24 -8.98 5.01 3.06
CA CYS A 24 -9.94 3.91 3.26
C CYS A 24 -11.25 4.39 3.91
N ARG A 25 -11.43 5.71 4.05
CA ARG A 25 -12.62 6.33 4.66
C ARG A 25 -13.49 6.96 3.58
N PRO A 26 -14.77 6.59 3.48
CA PRO A 26 -15.74 7.23 2.60
C PRO A 26 -15.84 8.74 2.87
N VAL A 27 -15.95 9.54 1.80
CA VAL A 27 -16.18 11.00 1.90
C VAL A 27 -17.68 11.26 1.85
N GLY A 28 -18.19 12.11 2.75
CA GLY A 28 -19.61 12.47 2.80
C GLY A 28 -20.53 11.35 3.30
N LEU A 29 -19.97 10.25 3.80
CA LEU A 29 -20.73 9.09 4.30
C LEU A 29 -20.17 8.64 5.64
N GLN A 30 -21.04 8.49 6.62
CA GLN A 30 -20.67 8.08 7.98
C GLN A 30 -21.51 6.89 8.42
N LYS A 31 -20.90 6.02 9.22
CA LYS A 31 -21.63 4.98 9.93
C LYS A 31 -22.42 5.61 11.07
N VAL A 32 -23.73 5.37 11.12
CA VAL A 32 -24.62 5.90 12.16
C VAL A 32 -25.06 4.78 13.11
N PRO A 33 -25.35 5.10 14.39
CA PRO A 33 -25.86 4.11 15.33
C PRO A 33 -27.29 3.67 14.97
N GLY A 34 -27.70 2.49 15.48
CA GLY A 34 -29.00 1.88 15.17
C GLY A 34 -30.23 2.71 15.55
N ASN A 35 -30.08 3.62 16.50
CA ASN A 35 -31.11 4.54 17.00
C ASN A 35 -31.01 5.95 16.40
N HIS A 36 -30.23 6.13 15.32
CA HIS A 36 -30.13 7.42 14.65
C HIS A 36 -31.46 7.78 13.97
N ILE A 37 -31.87 9.03 14.11
CA ILE A 37 -33.07 9.60 13.48
C ILE A 37 -32.57 10.53 12.37
N PHE A 38 -32.92 10.20 11.13
CA PHE A 38 -32.61 11.03 9.98
C PHE A 38 -33.65 12.12 9.78
N ASP A 39 -34.91 11.80 10.09
CA ASP A 39 -36.06 12.70 9.94
C ASP A 39 -37.09 12.37 11.02
N GLU A 40 -37.39 13.35 11.89
CA GLU A 40 -38.34 13.20 13.00
C GLU A 40 -39.79 13.09 12.53
N ASP A 41 -40.11 13.61 11.34
CA ASP A 41 -41.46 13.56 10.76
C ASP A 41 -41.73 12.21 10.07
N GLN A 42 -40.69 11.40 9.85
CA GLN A 42 -40.80 10.07 9.28
C GLN A 42 -41.06 9.01 10.35
N SER A 43 -41.71 7.91 9.92
CA SER A 43 -42.00 6.80 10.84
C SER A 43 -40.73 6.17 11.42
N VAL A 44 -40.84 5.60 12.63
CA VAL A 44 -39.74 4.84 13.27
C VAL A 44 -39.22 3.71 12.38
N LYS A 45 -40.13 3.04 11.65
CA LYS A 45 -39.76 1.98 10.70
C LYS A 45 -38.92 2.53 9.57
N TRP A 46 -39.33 3.65 8.96
CA TRP A 46 -38.59 4.30 7.89
C TRP A 46 -37.19 4.73 8.34
N ASN A 47 -37.06 5.33 9.54
CA ASN A 47 -35.76 5.71 10.09
C ASN A 47 -34.83 4.50 10.27
N ARG A 48 -35.36 3.37 10.78
CA ARG A 48 -34.60 2.12 10.89
C ARG A 48 -34.10 1.62 9.53
N GLU A 49 -34.96 1.62 8.52
CA GLU A 49 -34.59 1.23 7.15
C GLU A 49 -33.52 2.16 6.55
N GLN A 50 -33.60 3.47 6.80
CA GLN A 50 -32.56 4.40 6.36
C GLN A 50 -31.22 4.18 7.06
N VAL A 51 -31.22 3.87 8.36
CA VAL A 51 -29.99 3.50 9.10
C VAL A 51 -29.34 2.26 8.49
N GLU A 52 -30.13 1.22 8.22
CA GLU A 52 -29.64 0.00 7.58
C GLU A 52 -29.08 0.29 6.18
N LEU A 53 -29.81 1.06 5.38
CA LEU A 53 -29.39 1.44 4.02
C LEU A 53 -28.10 2.26 4.03
N ASN A 54 -28.00 3.29 4.88
CA ASN A 54 -26.83 4.13 5.02
C ASN A 54 -25.61 3.31 5.46
N ASN A 55 -25.77 2.50 6.50
CA ASN A 55 -24.67 1.69 7.02
C ASN A 55 -24.23 0.63 6.02
N LYS A 56 -25.15 0.03 5.25
CA LYS A 56 -24.81 -0.88 4.15
C LYS A 56 -24.00 -0.17 3.07
N LYS A 57 -24.43 1.02 2.63
CA LYS A 57 -23.68 1.85 1.67
C LYS A 57 -22.28 2.18 2.21
N TYR A 58 -22.18 2.56 3.49
CA TYR A 58 -20.91 2.85 4.14
C TYR A 58 -19.95 1.66 4.12
N GLN A 59 -20.43 0.47 4.50
CA GLN A 59 -19.60 -0.74 4.51
C GLN A 59 -19.15 -1.15 3.10
N SER A 60 -20.05 -1.09 2.12
CA SER A 60 -19.69 -1.36 0.72
C SER A 60 -18.62 -0.41 0.21
N GLU A 61 -18.72 0.87 0.54
CA GLU A 61 -17.75 1.88 0.11
C GLU A 61 -16.39 1.73 0.81
N VAL A 62 -16.39 1.42 2.12
CA VAL A 62 -15.17 1.04 2.84
C VAL A 62 -14.50 -0.17 2.18
N ALA A 63 -15.27 -1.20 1.81
CA ALA A 63 -14.74 -2.39 1.16
C ALA A 63 -14.14 -2.08 -0.22
N ARG A 64 -14.80 -1.23 -1.01
CA ARG A 64 -14.29 -0.75 -2.30
C ARG A 64 -12.96 -0.01 -2.13
N LEU A 65 -12.91 0.98 -1.24
CA LEU A 65 -11.71 1.79 -0.98
C LEU A 65 -10.53 0.94 -0.47
N ASN A 66 -10.77 0.00 0.44
CA ASN A 66 -9.72 -0.91 0.89
C ASN A 66 -9.23 -1.82 -0.23
N THR A 67 -10.12 -2.30 -1.09
CA THR A 67 -9.75 -3.11 -2.26
C THR A 67 -8.85 -2.32 -3.21
N GLU A 68 -9.18 -1.05 -3.46
CA GLU A 68 -8.38 -0.17 -4.30
C GLU A 68 -7.00 0.11 -3.69
N LYS A 69 -6.94 0.44 -2.39
CA LYS A 69 -5.66 0.66 -1.71
C LYS A 69 -4.79 -0.60 -1.69
N ASN A 70 -5.38 -1.77 -1.45
CA ASN A 70 -4.66 -3.04 -1.49
C ASN A 70 -4.09 -3.33 -2.88
N LYS A 71 -4.87 -3.11 -3.94
CA LYS A 71 -4.37 -3.25 -5.32
C LYS A 71 -3.21 -2.30 -5.62
N ALA A 72 -3.31 -1.04 -5.19
CA ALA A 72 -2.24 -0.06 -5.36
C ALA A 72 -0.98 -0.47 -4.58
N ARG A 73 -1.14 -0.92 -3.33
CA ARG A 73 -0.04 -1.44 -2.51
C ARG A 73 0.65 -2.63 -3.16
N ASP A 74 -0.12 -3.63 -3.61
CA ASP A 74 0.44 -4.82 -4.24
C ASP A 74 1.17 -4.47 -5.55
N SER A 75 0.65 -3.50 -6.33
CA SER A 75 1.32 -2.95 -7.51
C SER A 75 2.66 -2.29 -7.16
N VAL A 76 2.68 -1.37 -6.18
CA VAL A 76 3.91 -0.68 -5.75
C VAL A 76 4.94 -1.67 -5.23
N TYR A 77 4.51 -2.67 -4.44
CA TYR A 77 5.41 -3.69 -3.91
C TYR A 77 6.02 -4.51 -5.05
N ASN A 78 5.24 -4.85 -6.08
CA ASN A 78 5.80 -5.50 -7.26
C ASN A 78 6.87 -4.66 -7.96
N LEU A 79 6.64 -3.34 -8.11
CA LEU A 79 7.64 -2.44 -8.71
C LEU A 79 8.94 -2.43 -7.90
N ILE A 80 8.84 -2.32 -6.58
CA ILE A 80 9.98 -2.32 -5.66
C ILE A 80 10.77 -3.63 -5.79
N ILE A 81 10.08 -4.77 -5.73
CA ILE A 81 10.71 -6.08 -5.79
C ILE A 81 11.40 -6.31 -7.15
N GLU A 82 10.74 -5.94 -8.26
CA GLU A 82 11.34 -6.00 -9.59
C GLU A 82 12.59 -5.11 -9.70
N LYS A 83 12.55 -3.89 -9.11
CA LYS A 83 13.69 -2.97 -9.09
C LYS A 83 14.87 -3.56 -8.31
N ILE A 84 14.64 -4.12 -7.13
CA ILE A 84 15.68 -4.80 -6.33
C ILE A 84 16.28 -5.97 -7.11
N GLN A 85 15.46 -6.81 -7.74
CA GLN A 85 15.96 -7.94 -8.53
C GLN A 85 16.81 -7.48 -9.72
N TYR A 86 16.44 -6.35 -10.34
CA TYR A 86 17.18 -5.76 -11.44
C TYR A 86 18.53 -5.20 -10.98
N GLU A 87 18.55 -4.36 -9.94
CA GLU A 87 19.76 -3.70 -9.46
C GLU A 87 20.76 -4.70 -8.85
N VAL A 88 20.27 -5.67 -8.06
CA VAL A 88 21.14 -6.73 -7.53
C VAL A 88 21.59 -7.68 -8.64
N GLY A 89 20.74 -7.98 -9.62
CA GLY A 89 21.06 -8.91 -10.69
C GLY A 89 21.21 -10.36 -10.19
N HIS A 90 22.18 -11.10 -10.73
CA HIS A 90 22.51 -12.49 -10.34
C HIS A 90 21.34 -13.49 -10.31
N ARG A 91 20.26 -13.23 -11.08
CA ARG A 91 19.00 -13.99 -11.02
C ARG A 91 18.45 -14.07 -9.59
N LEU A 92 18.53 -12.97 -8.84
CA LEU A 92 18.00 -12.86 -7.49
C LEU A 92 16.54 -13.31 -7.48
N SER A 93 16.20 -14.28 -6.64
CA SER A 93 14.82 -14.76 -6.55
C SER A 93 13.93 -13.71 -5.88
N ARG A 94 12.64 -13.73 -6.23
CA ARG A 94 11.65 -12.82 -5.65
C ARG A 94 11.66 -12.85 -4.12
N LYS A 95 11.71 -14.05 -3.53
CA LYS A 95 11.77 -14.24 -2.06
C LYS A 95 12.99 -13.56 -1.42
N LYS A 96 14.15 -13.55 -2.10
CA LYS A 96 15.35 -12.88 -1.59
C LYS A 96 15.20 -11.36 -1.70
N ALA A 97 14.66 -10.85 -2.82
CA ALA A 97 14.36 -9.43 -2.98
C ALA A 97 13.34 -8.94 -1.94
N GLU A 98 12.30 -9.73 -1.64
CA GLU A 98 11.34 -9.45 -0.57
C GLU A 98 12.00 -9.40 0.80
N ALA A 99 12.97 -10.27 1.08
CA ALA A 99 13.72 -10.22 2.34
C ALA A 99 14.57 -8.94 2.48
N ILE A 100 15.22 -8.50 1.39
CA ILE A 100 15.96 -7.23 1.33
C ILE A 100 15.01 -6.06 1.60
N TRP A 101 13.89 -5.99 0.86
CA TRP A 101 12.88 -4.95 1.04
C TRP A 101 12.35 -4.90 2.47
N ASN A 102 11.89 -6.04 2.99
CA ASN A 102 11.32 -6.10 4.34
C ASN A 102 12.33 -5.63 5.38
N ARG A 103 13.61 -5.97 5.22
CA ARG A 103 14.64 -5.49 6.15
C ARG A 103 14.81 -3.98 6.10
N ALA A 104 14.91 -3.41 4.89
CA ALA A 104 14.99 -1.95 4.72
C ALA A 104 13.75 -1.24 5.28
N TYR A 105 12.56 -1.82 5.04
CA TYR A 105 11.30 -1.29 5.52
C TYR A 105 11.25 -1.27 7.05
N GLU A 106 11.53 -2.40 7.72
CA GLU A 106 11.54 -2.47 9.18
C GLU A 106 12.50 -1.45 9.81
N ASP A 107 13.69 -1.28 9.23
CA ASP A 107 14.70 -0.36 9.76
C ASP A 107 14.37 1.12 9.50
N GLY A 108 13.60 1.45 8.44
CA GLY A 108 13.42 2.84 7.98
C GLY A 108 12.00 3.41 8.01
N HIS A 109 10.95 2.58 8.09
CA HIS A 109 9.56 3.02 7.83
C HIS A 109 9.06 4.10 8.79
N SER A 110 9.60 4.16 10.00
CA SER A 110 9.26 5.21 10.98
C SER A 110 9.64 6.62 10.52
N PHE A 111 10.59 6.75 9.59
CA PHE A 111 11.09 8.03 9.07
C PHE A 111 10.71 8.28 7.59
N GLY A 112 9.81 7.46 7.03
CA GLY A 112 9.30 7.60 5.67
C GLY A 112 10.19 6.95 4.59
N PHE A 113 9.79 7.12 3.33
CA PHE A 113 10.39 6.39 2.21
C PHE A 113 11.87 6.70 1.98
N TYR A 114 12.29 7.94 2.23
CA TYR A 114 13.69 8.33 2.08
C TYR A 114 14.62 7.48 2.96
N GLU A 115 14.26 7.28 4.23
CA GLU A 115 15.07 6.46 5.14
C GLU A 115 15.06 4.99 4.70
N ILE A 116 13.90 4.46 4.30
CA ILE A 116 13.82 3.10 3.73
C ILE A 116 14.77 2.96 2.54
N ARG A 117 14.82 3.95 1.64
CA ARG A 117 15.68 3.94 0.45
C ARG A 117 17.17 3.96 0.82
N CYS A 118 17.57 4.73 1.83
CA CYS A 118 18.93 4.72 2.33
C CYS A 118 19.33 3.31 2.82
N ARG A 119 18.50 2.68 3.66
CA ARG A 119 18.72 1.29 4.12
C ARG A 119 18.71 0.29 2.99
N LEU A 120 17.84 0.49 2.01
CA LEU A 120 17.72 -0.38 0.86
C LEU A 120 18.98 -0.34 -0.02
N SER A 121 19.55 0.85 -0.24
CA SER A 121 20.80 1.01 -1.00
C SER A 121 21.93 0.21 -0.38
N ASP A 122 22.15 0.33 0.94
CA ASP A 122 23.18 -0.42 1.65
C ASP A 122 23.00 -1.95 1.52
N LEU A 123 21.75 -2.41 1.57
CA LEU A 123 21.43 -3.84 1.45
C LEU A 123 21.58 -4.36 0.01
N ILE A 124 21.29 -3.52 -0.99
CA ILE A 124 21.52 -3.85 -2.41
C ILE A 124 23.01 -3.98 -2.67
N ASP A 125 23.82 -3.02 -2.23
CA ASP A 125 25.29 -3.06 -2.38
C ASP A 125 25.89 -4.28 -1.68
N LEU A 126 25.42 -4.61 -0.48
CA LEU A 126 25.81 -5.82 0.23
C LEU A 126 25.41 -7.08 -0.56
N ALA A 127 24.19 -7.14 -1.10
CA ALA A 127 23.74 -8.29 -1.88
C ALA A 127 24.53 -8.47 -3.17
N ILE A 128 24.87 -7.37 -3.86
CA ILE A 128 25.75 -7.38 -5.03
C ILE A 128 27.12 -7.94 -4.64
N THR A 129 27.70 -7.46 -3.53
CA THR A 129 29.01 -7.94 -3.05
C THR A 129 29.00 -9.42 -2.71
N LEU A 130 27.97 -9.91 -2.02
CA LEU A 130 27.87 -11.31 -1.60
C LEU A 130 27.59 -12.28 -2.77
N LEU A 131 26.97 -11.80 -3.85
CA LEU A 131 26.57 -12.62 -5.00
C LEU A 131 27.53 -12.47 -6.19
N GLY A 132 28.22 -11.34 -6.29
CA GLY A 132 29.33 -11.09 -7.20
C GLY A 132 30.56 -11.80 -6.65
N GLY A 133 30.75 -13.07 -7.04
CA GLY A 133 31.84 -13.90 -6.53
C GLY A 133 33.20 -13.21 -6.58
N ASP A 134 34.05 -13.52 -5.59
CA ASP A 134 35.43 -13.04 -5.52
C ASP A 134 36.14 -13.35 -6.84
N LYS A 135 36.44 -12.32 -7.62
CA LYS A 135 37.28 -12.44 -8.81
C LYS A 135 38.74 -12.53 -8.41
#